data_AF-A0A4R1G531-F1
#
_entry.id   AF-A0A4R1G531-F1
#
_cell.length_a   1.000
_cell.length_b   1.000
_cell.length_c   1.000
_cell.angle_alpha   90.00
_cell.angle_beta   90.00
_cell.angle_gamma   90.00
#
_symmetry.space_group_name_H-M   'P 1'
#
loop_
_entity.id
_entity.type
_entity.pdbx_description
1 polymer ?
#
loop_
_entity_poly.entity_id
_entity_poly.type
_entity_poly.pdbx_seq_one_letter_code
_entity_poly.pdbx_strand_id
1 'polypeptide(L)' 'MNNFYLNPKHINVKLCREAMLLWLDTHNVNLALAKKRPAEKDLYLQKAKQCREQYQSLAWLIRLATSSTPSPVH' A
#
# COMPACT_ATOMS: atom_id res chain seq x y z
N MET A 1 -10.55 5.99 -23.13
CA MET A 1 -9.99 5.71 -21.79
C MET A 1 -11.16 5.56 -20.83
N ASN A 2 -11.40 4.35 -20.32
CA ASN A 2 -12.48 4.13 -19.35
C ASN A 2 -12.07 4.73 -18.01
N ASN A 3 -12.72 5.83 -17.61
CA ASN A 3 -12.61 6.36 -16.26
C ASN A 3 -13.31 5.39 -15.31
N PHE A 4 -12.55 4.53 -14.65
CA PHE A 4 -13.03 3.78 -13.50
C PHE A 4 -13.21 4.76 -12.34
N TYR A 5 -14.45 5.16 -12.06
CA TYR A 5 -14.79 5.89 -10.86
C TYR A 5 -14.81 4.90 -9.68
N LEU A 6 -13.75 4.93 -8.87
CA LEU A 6 -13.73 4.21 -7.59
C LEU A 6 -14.71 4.90 -6.63
N ASN A 7 -15.76 4.20 -6.19
CA ASN A 7 -16.65 4.69 -5.14
C ASN A 7 -15.96 4.52 -3.77
N PRO A 8 -15.67 5.61 -3.04
CA PRO A 8 -14.98 5.52 -1.75
C PRO A 8 -15.69 4.64 -0.71
N LYS A 9 -17.02 4.51 -0.79
CA LYS A 9 -17.82 3.67 0.12
C LYS A 9 -17.59 2.17 -0.06
N HIS A 10 -17.09 1.74 -1.23
CA HIS A 10 -16.81 0.32 -1.50
C HIS A 10 -15.38 -0.09 -1.12
N ILE A 11 -14.55 0.86 -0.66
CA ILE A 11 -13.19 0.56 -0.24
C ILE A 11 -13.24 -0.11 1.14
N ASN A 12 -12.80 -1.36 1.21
CA ASN A 12 -12.67 -2.08 2.47
C ASN A 12 -11.42 -1.61 3.23
N VAL A 13 -11.59 -0.61 4.10
CA VAL A 13 -10.51 -0.01 4.91
C VAL A 13 -9.78 -1.06 5.77
N LYS A 14 -10.49 -2.06 6.32
CA LYS A 14 -9.88 -3.12 7.14
C LYS A 14 -8.90 -3.95 6.30
N LEU A 15 -9.35 -4.42 5.14
CA LEU A 15 -8.51 -5.21 4.23
C LEU A 15 -7.31 -4.40 3.73
N CYS A 16 -7.49 -3.10 3.43
CA CYS A 16 -6.37 -2.23 3.07
C CYS A 16 -5.31 -2.16 4.18
N ARG A 17 -5.72 -2.04 5.45
CA ARG A 17 -4.79 -2.01 6.59
C ARG A 17 -4.04 -3.32 6.77
N GLU A 18 -4.74 -4.46 6.64
CA GLU A 18 -4.11 -5.78 6.70
C GLU A 18 -3.09 -5.97 5.57
N ALA A 19 -3.45 -5.58 4.34
CA ALA A 19 -2.54 -5.62 3.20
C ALA A 19 -1.33 -4.69 3.38
N MET A 20 -1.50 -3.52 4.01
CA MET A 20 -0.39 -2.62 4.32
C MET A 20 0.65 -3.27 5.25
N LEU A 21 0.22 -4.04 6.25
CA LEU A 21 1.14 -4.78 7.12
C LEU A 21 1.95 -5.81 6.33
N LEU A 22 1.29 -6.56 5.45
CA LEU A 22 1.96 -7.54 4.57
C LEU A 22 3.00 -6.88 3.66
N TRP A 23 2.69 -5.72 3.08
CA TRP A 23 3.66 -4.98 2.25
C TRP A 23 4.83 -4.44 3.07
N LEU A 24 4.59 -4.00 4.31
CA LEU A 24 5.65 -3.57 5.22
C LEU A 24 6.59 -4.72 5.59
N ASP A 25 6.04 -5.87 5.95
CA ASP A 25 6.84 -7.05 6.28
C ASP A 25 7.65 -7.53 5.08
N THR A 26 7.02 -7.58 3.90
CA THR A 26 7.69 -7.96 2.65
C THR A 26 8.78 -6.96 2.26
N HIS A 27 8.58 -5.65 2.50
CA HIS A 27 9.61 -4.64 2.34
C HIS A 27 10.83 -4.95 3.21
N ASN A 28 10.62 -5.22 4.49
CA ASN A 28 11.69 -5.53 5.45
C ASN A 28 12.45 -6.80 5.06
N VAL A 29 11.74 -7.84 4.61
CA VAL A 29 12.36 -9.07 4.09
C VAL A 29 13.25 -8.78 2.89
N ASN A 30 12.78 -8.00 1.92
CA ASN A 30 13.58 -7.63 0.75
C ASN A 30 14.82 -6.81 1.15
N LEU A 31 14.72 -5.89 2.12
CA LEU A 31 15.90 -5.18 2.62
C LEU A 31 16.91 -6.11 3.31
N ALA A 32 16.45 -7.10 4.05
CA ALA A 32 17.31 -8.11 4.65
C ALA A 32 18.00 -8.99 3.59
N LEU A 33 17.28 -9.37 2.53
CA LEU A 33 17.82 -10.13 1.40
C LEU A 33 18.85 -9.33 0.61
N ALA A 34 18.62 -8.03 0.37
CA ALA A 34 19.57 -7.14 -0.27
C ALA A 34 20.92 -7.05 0.48
N LYS A 35 20.90 -7.16 1.81
CA LYS A 35 22.11 -7.22 2.65
C LYS A 35 22.79 -8.58 2.59
N LYS A 36 22.02 -9.67 2.56
CA LYS A 36 22.53 -11.05 2.59
C LYS A 36 23.02 -11.56 1.22
N ARG A 37 22.54 -10.98 0.12
CA ARG A 37 22.83 -11.45 -1.24
C ARG A 37 23.34 -10.30 -2.14
N PRO A 38 24.64 -9.95 -2.04
CA PRO A 38 25.21 -8.83 -2.80
C PRO A 38 25.02 -8.93 -4.31
N ALA A 39 25.09 -10.15 -4.87
CA ALA A 39 24.90 -10.40 -6.31
C ALA A 39 23.48 -10.07 -6.81
N GLU A 40 22.48 -10.09 -5.93
CA GLU A 40 21.08 -9.82 -6.24
C GLU A 40 20.59 -8.53 -5.56
N LYS A 41 21.50 -7.70 -5.03
CA LYS A 41 21.16 -6.56 -4.16
C LYS A 41 20.16 -5.62 -4.84
N ASP A 42 20.42 -5.23 -6.07
CA ASP A 42 19.58 -4.26 -6.79
C ASP A 42 18.18 -4.80 -7.07
N LEU A 43 18.05 -6.11 -7.36
CA LEU A 43 16.76 -6.78 -7.51
C LEU A 43 15.94 -6.67 -6.23
N TYR A 44 16.53 -6.97 -5.07
CA TYR A 44 15.82 -6.89 -3.79
C TYR A 44 15.51 -5.45 -3.38
N LEU A 45 16.40 -4.50 -3.67
CA LEU A 45 16.10 -3.07 -3.45
C LEU A 45 14.94 -2.59 -4.32
N GLN A 46 14.87 -3.03 -5.58
CA GLN A 46 13.74 -2.71 -6.47
C GLN A 46 12.43 -3.30 -5.93
N LYS A 47 12.44 -4.55 -5.47
CA LYS A 47 11.28 -5.18 -4.82
C LYS A 47 10.85 -4.46 -3.54
N ALA A 48 11.82 -4.05 -2.71
CA ALA A 48 11.55 -3.27 -1.50
C ALA A 48 10.90 -1.91 -1.85
N LYS A 49 11.35 -1.25 -2.92
CA LYS A 49 10.74 -0.01 -3.43
C LYS A 49 9.29 -0.24 -3.85
N GLN A 50 9.02 -1.30 -4.62
CA GLN A 50 7.65 -1.64 -5.05
C GLN A 50 6.72 -1.89 -3.86
N CYS A 51 7.19 -2.59 -2.82
CA CYS A 51 6.40 -2.81 -1.60
C CYS A 51 6.00 -1.47 -0.94
N ARG A 52 6.92 -0.50 -0.90
CA ARG A 52 6.63 0.84 -0.38
C ARG A 52 5.61 1.60 -1.23
N GLU A 53 5.70 1.49 -2.56
CA GLU A 53 4.73 2.09 -3.47
C GLU A 53 3.32 1.50 -3.24
N GLN A 54 3.21 0.17 -3.09
CA GLN A 54 1.93 -0.50 -2.79
C GLN A 54 1.36 -0.06 -1.43
N TYR A 55 2.20 0.04 -0.40
CA TYR A 55 1.80 0.58 0.91
C TYR A 55 1.22 2.00 0.78
N GLN A 56 1.88 2.87 0.00
CA GLN A 56 1.43 4.25 -0.22
C GLN A 56 0.10 4.31 -1.00
N SER A 57 -0.08 3.46 -2.00
CA SER A 57 -1.35 3.35 -2.73
C SER A 57 -2.51 2.93 -1.82
N LEU A 58 -2.29 1.98 -0.91
CA LEU A 58 -3.30 1.56 0.06
C LEU A 58 -3.60 2.67 1.08
N ALA A 59 -2.58 3.40 1.55
CA ALA A 59 -2.78 4.56 2.42
C ALA A 59 -3.63 5.65 1.74
N TRP A 60 -3.42 5.88 0.44
CA TRP A 60 -4.24 6.81 -0.35
C TRP A 60 -5.69 6.33 -0.46
N LEU A 61 -5.93 5.04 -0.72
CA LEU A 61 -7.28 4.46 -0.77
C LEU A 61 -8.02 4.61 0.57
N ILE A 62 -7.33 4.37 1.70
CA ILE A 62 -7.90 4.58 3.02
C ILE A 62 -8.28 6.06 3.20
N ARG A 63 -7.37 6.99 2.85
CA ARG A 63 -7.64 8.42 2.96
C ARG A 63 -8.88 8.80 2.15
N LEU A 64 -8.99 8.33 0.90
CA LEU A 64 -10.14 8.56 0.03
C LEU A 64 -11.45 8.04 0.65
N ALA A 65 -11.42 6.83 1.21
CA ALA A 65 -12.57 6.23 1.90
C ALA A 65 -13.00 7.05 3.13
N THR A 66 -12.04 7.54 3.93
CA THR A 66 -12.32 8.25 5.18
C THR A 66 -12.58 9.74 5.01
N SER A 67 -12.13 10.37 3.93
CA SER A 67 -12.40 11.79 3.65
C SER A 67 -13.83 12.05 3.17
N SER A 68 -14.60 10.99 2.92
CA SER A 68 -15.94 11.03 2.34
C SER A 68 -17.06 10.94 3.38
N THR A 69 -16.77 11.09 4.68
CA THR A 69 -17.81 11.16 5.71
C THR A 69 -18.62 12.45 5.54
N PRO A 70 -19.95 12.37 5.30
CA PRO A 70 -20.81 13.54 5.46
C PRO A 70 -20.79 13.96 6.93
N SER A 71 -20.63 15.26 7.19
CA SER A 71 -20.82 15.84 8.52
C SER A 71 -22.22 15.47 9.06
N PRO A 72 -22.36 15.19 10.37
CA PRO A 72 -23.68 15.03 10.95
C PRO A 72 -24.45 16.34 10.79
N VAL A 73 -25.65 16.23 10.23
CA VAL A 73 -26.63 17.32 10.20
C VAL A 73 -27.03 17.57 11.65
N HIS A 74 -26.69 18.74 12.18
CA HIS A 74 -27.26 19.33 13.39
C HIS A 74 -27.97 20.62 13.01
#